data_AF-A0AAP5P7B6-F1
#
_entry.id   AF-A0AAP5P7B6-F1
#
_cell.length_a   1.000
_cell.length_b   1.000
_cell.length_c   1.000
_cell.angle_alpha   90.00
_cell.angle_beta   90.00
_cell.angle_gamma   90.00
#
_symmetry.space_group_name_H-M   'P 1'
#
loop_
_entity.id
_entity.type
_entity.pdbx_description
1 polymer ?
#
loop_
_entity_poly.entity_id
_entity_poly.type
_entity_poly.pdbx_seq_one_letter_code
_entity_poly.pdbx_strand_id
1 'polypeptide(L)'
;MVYFKYGKAFHDLRIQHGFSLSAFEELGIAKSTLSNFENGKSMLSFDRLDFALQKMNVSPLDYSLMINNGEQDSYISIFDEIEQSYYQRDIKHLQEIYQGNKKGSKEQKLVAYSAKGLYQHLLPEEIDELEDYLKGVQFWGLFELSILANIGDKLNDTLIDNILEDFLYNKAYYENDLYYRVLIYRFLYKVILNYVDTGEKEKAQEILEISEQFFMPGDVMSRVIINYAQSFYCYYYIDEKKGKNQLQDTLRFLKKIGAIDFRNTLKMQYDKRITKKNRSE
;
A
#
# COMPACT_ATOMS: atom_id res chain seq x y z
N MET A 1 -21.88 -9.21 -22.60
CA MET A 1 -22.73 -9.03 -21.39
C MET A 1 -21.83 -8.85 -20.19
N VAL A 2 -22.02 -7.81 -19.39
CA VAL A 2 -21.16 -7.44 -18.24
C VAL A 2 -21.00 -8.61 -17.23
N TYR A 3 -22.04 -9.44 -17.10
CA TYR A 3 -22.05 -10.56 -16.14
C TYR A 3 -21.36 -11.84 -16.61
N PHE A 4 -21.08 -11.96 -17.91
CA PHE A 4 -20.58 -13.21 -18.49
C PHE A 4 -19.24 -13.63 -17.89
N LYS A 5 -18.35 -12.67 -17.57
CA LYS A 5 -17.05 -12.95 -16.98
C LYS A 5 -17.14 -13.62 -15.60
N TYR A 6 -18.10 -13.21 -14.77
CA TYR A 6 -18.32 -13.78 -13.44
C TYR A 6 -18.82 -15.22 -13.56
N GLY A 7 -19.89 -15.44 -14.31
CA GLY A 7 -20.45 -16.77 -14.55
C GLY A 7 -19.43 -17.74 -15.14
N LYS A 8 -18.66 -17.29 -16.13
CA LYS A 8 -17.61 -18.09 -16.77
C LYS A 8 -16.50 -18.48 -15.79
N ALA A 9 -15.97 -17.53 -15.03
CA ALA A 9 -14.93 -17.82 -14.03
C ALA A 9 -15.43 -18.84 -12.99
N PHE A 10 -16.67 -18.69 -12.53
CA PHE A 10 -17.26 -19.66 -11.61
C PHE A 10 -17.42 -21.04 -12.23
N HIS A 11 -17.89 -21.11 -13.49
CA HIS A 11 -18.02 -22.36 -14.22
C HIS A 11 -16.68 -23.11 -14.30
N ASP A 12 -15.64 -22.39 -14.70
CA ASP A 12 -14.29 -22.94 -14.88
C ASP A 12 -13.76 -23.50 -13.53
N LEU A 13 -13.95 -22.77 -12.42
CA LEU A 13 -13.64 -23.26 -11.06
C LEU A 13 -14.47 -24.48 -10.67
N ARG A 14 -15.79 -24.46 -10.92
CA ARG A 14 -16.66 -25.58 -10.57
C ARG A 14 -16.23 -26.86 -11.27
N ILE A 15 -15.90 -26.78 -12.55
CA ILE A 15 -15.42 -27.91 -13.35
C ILE A 15 -14.04 -28.37 -12.87
N GLN A 16 -13.11 -27.45 -12.61
CA GLN A 16 -11.78 -27.76 -12.06
C GLN A 16 -11.88 -28.56 -10.76
N HIS A 17 -12.79 -28.19 -9.86
CA HIS A 17 -13.01 -28.85 -8.58
C HIS A 17 -13.95 -30.07 -8.65
N GLY A 18 -14.40 -30.46 -9.85
CA GLY A 18 -15.19 -31.67 -10.08
C GLY A 18 -16.63 -31.61 -9.56
N PHE A 19 -17.17 -30.41 -9.30
CA PHE A 19 -18.53 -30.25 -8.79
C PHE A 19 -19.56 -30.26 -9.92
N SER A 20 -20.67 -30.96 -9.71
CA SER A 20 -21.83 -30.88 -10.59
C SER A 20 -22.68 -29.63 -10.29
N LEU A 21 -23.62 -29.31 -11.18
CA LEU A 21 -24.58 -28.23 -10.93
C LEU A 21 -25.43 -28.45 -9.67
N SER A 22 -25.64 -29.69 -9.24
CA SER A 22 -26.43 -30.02 -8.05
C SER A 22 -25.65 -29.91 -6.74
N ALA A 23 -24.32 -29.78 -6.81
CA ALA A 23 -23.47 -29.77 -5.62
C ALA A 23 -23.71 -28.57 -4.68
N PHE A 24 -24.42 -27.54 -5.16
CA PHE A 24 -24.67 -26.28 -4.47
C PHE A 24 -26.14 -26.13 -4.01
N GLU A 25 -26.97 -27.16 -4.19
CA GLU A 25 -28.39 -27.12 -3.79
C GLU A 25 -28.55 -26.94 -2.27
N GLU A 26 -27.64 -27.53 -1.48
CA GLU A 26 -27.59 -27.36 -0.01
C GLU A 26 -27.28 -25.92 0.42
N LEU A 27 -26.65 -25.13 -0.45
CA LEU A 27 -26.39 -23.70 -0.23
C LEU A 27 -27.56 -22.83 -0.70
N GLY A 28 -28.70 -23.44 -1.02
CA GLY A 28 -29.88 -22.74 -1.54
C GLY A 28 -29.75 -22.30 -3.00
N ILE A 29 -28.83 -22.89 -3.77
CA ILE A 29 -28.60 -22.58 -5.18
C ILE A 29 -29.17 -23.71 -6.05
N ALA A 30 -30.34 -23.48 -6.64
CA ALA A 30 -30.95 -24.46 -7.56
C ALA A 30 -30.10 -24.63 -8.84
N LYS A 31 -30.11 -25.83 -9.44
CA LYS A 31 -29.33 -26.13 -10.67
C LYS A 31 -29.59 -25.15 -11.81
N SER A 32 -30.84 -24.74 -11.99
CA SER A 32 -31.24 -23.77 -13.03
C SER A 32 -30.68 -22.38 -12.75
N THR A 33 -30.68 -21.94 -11.49
CA THR A 33 -30.06 -20.68 -11.05
C THR A 33 -28.57 -20.69 -11.30
N LEU A 34 -27.88 -21.78 -10.92
CA LEU A 34 -26.44 -21.90 -11.13
C LEU A 34 -26.08 -21.94 -12.62
N SER A 35 -26.82 -22.72 -13.42
CA SER A 35 -26.64 -22.75 -14.87
C SER A 35 -26.88 -21.38 -15.51
N ASN A 36 -27.92 -20.65 -15.08
CA ASN A 36 -28.18 -19.30 -15.57
C ASN A 36 -27.05 -18.34 -15.18
N PHE A 37 -26.51 -18.43 -13.97
CA PHE A 37 -25.36 -17.63 -13.55
C PHE A 37 -24.12 -17.92 -14.41
N GLU A 38 -23.75 -19.19 -14.56
CA GLU A 38 -22.58 -19.61 -15.35
C GLU A 38 -22.66 -19.19 -16.82
N ASN A 39 -23.87 -19.15 -17.38
CA ASN A 39 -24.13 -18.67 -18.74
C ASN A 39 -24.34 -17.15 -18.83
N GLY A 40 -24.11 -16.39 -17.74
CA GLY A 40 -24.22 -14.93 -17.70
C GLY A 40 -25.65 -14.39 -17.83
N LYS A 41 -26.67 -15.22 -17.58
CA LYS A 41 -28.10 -14.87 -17.68
C LYS A 41 -28.67 -14.27 -16.39
N SER A 42 -28.05 -14.52 -15.24
CA SER A 42 -28.42 -13.97 -13.94
C SER A 42 -27.18 -13.80 -13.06
N MET A 43 -27.31 -13.09 -11.93
CA MET A 43 -26.28 -13.04 -10.89
C MET A 43 -26.69 -13.88 -9.67
N LEU A 44 -25.71 -14.39 -8.93
CA LEU A 44 -25.92 -14.88 -7.57
C LEU A 44 -25.87 -13.71 -6.59
N SER A 45 -26.60 -13.84 -5.48
CA SER A 45 -26.40 -12.93 -4.35
C SER A 45 -25.02 -13.18 -3.74
N PHE A 46 -24.45 -12.16 -3.11
CA PHE A 46 -23.07 -12.19 -2.62
C PHE A 46 -22.85 -13.31 -1.59
N ASP A 47 -23.76 -13.49 -0.64
CA ASP A 47 -23.74 -14.57 0.36
C ASP A 47 -23.66 -15.96 -0.29
N ARG A 48 -24.47 -16.19 -1.33
CA ARG A 48 -24.48 -17.48 -2.06
C ARG A 48 -23.21 -17.70 -2.85
N LEU A 49 -22.69 -16.64 -3.47
CA LEU A 49 -21.42 -16.71 -4.19
C LEU A 49 -20.28 -17.02 -3.21
N ASP A 50 -20.20 -16.33 -2.08
CA ASP A 50 -19.17 -16.53 -1.06
C ASP A 50 -19.17 -17.96 -0.52
N PHE A 51 -20.32 -18.49 -0.09
CA PHE A 51 -20.41 -19.88 0.36
C PHE A 51 -20.07 -20.89 -0.73
N ALA A 52 -20.44 -20.61 -1.98
CA ALA A 52 -20.12 -21.49 -3.10
C ALA A 52 -18.62 -21.49 -3.42
N LEU A 53 -17.94 -20.34 -3.35
CA LEU A 53 -16.49 -20.23 -3.48
C LEU A 53 -15.77 -20.98 -2.34
N GLN A 54 -16.22 -20.80 -1.10
CA GLN A 54 -15.69 -21.53 0.05
C GLN A 54 -15.84 -23.04 -0.10
N LYS A 55 -16.99 -23.53 -0.60
CA LYS A 55 -17.18 -24.96 -0.91
C LYS A 55 -16.16 -25.48 -1.94
N MET A 56 -15.69 -24.62 -2.84
CA MET A 56 -14.63 -24.93 -3.80
C MET A 56 -13.21 -24.71 -3.26
N ASN A 57 -13.05 -24.28 -2.00
CA ASN A 57 -11.77 -23.82 -1.44
C ASN A 57 -11.13 -22.69 -2.25
N VAL A 58 -11.96 -21.76 -2.75
CA VAL A 58 -11.53 -20.58 -3.49
C VAL A 58 -11.85 -19.34 -2.67
N SER A 59 -10.90 -18.42 -2.53
CA SER A 59 -11.15 -17.15 -1.86
C SER A 59 -11.86 -16.16 -2.80
N PRO A 60 -12.62 -15.18 -2.28
CA PRO A 60 -13.14 -14.09 -3.10
C PRO A 60 -12.06 -13.32 -3.87
N LEU A 61 -10.83 -13.24 -3.32
CA LEU A 61 -9.68 -12.62 -3.96
C LEU A 61 -9.23 -13.40 -5.20
N ASP A 62 -9.02 -14.71 -5.08
CA ASP A 62 -8.60 -15.56 -6.21
C ASP A 62 -9.64 -15.51 -7.34
N TYR A 63 -10.92 -15.50 -6.97
CA TYR A 63 -12.01 -15.37 -7.91
C TYR A 63 -12.00 -14.01 -8.62
N SER A 64 -11.79 -12.91 -7.90
CA SER A 64 -11.66 -11.56 -8.47
C SER A 64 -10.49 -11.49 -9.47
N LEU A 65 -9.32 -12.03 -9.09
CA LEU A 65 -8.16 -12.10 -9.98
C LEU A 65 -8.47 -12.88 -11.26
N MET A 66 -9.16 -14.02 -11.16
CA MET A 66 -9.56 -14.79 -12.34
C MET A 66 -10.50 -14.01 -13.27
N ILE A 67 -11.44 -13.25 -12.71
CA ILE A 67 -12.38 -12.43 -13.47
C ILE A 67 -11.68 -11.28 -14.21
N ASN A 68 -10.59 -10.77 -13.63
CA ASN A 68 -9.84 -9.63 -14.12
C ASN A 68 -8.53 -10.04 -14.82
N ASN A 69 -8.40 -11.30 -15.27
CA ASN A 69 -7.20 -11.82 -15.96
C ASN A 69 -5.88 -11.67 -15.17
N GLY A 70 -5.95 -11.72 -13.83
CA GLY A 70 -4.83 -11.53 -12.92
C GLY A 70 -4.55 -10.06 -12.58
N GLU A 71 -5.28 -9.10 -13.13
CA GLU A 71 -5.17 -7.70 -12.76
C GLU A 71 -5.97 -7.41 -11.48
N GLN A 72 -5.41 -6.57 -10.61
CA GLN A 72 -6.15 -6.02 -9.47
C GLN A 72 -7.24 -5.06 -9.96
N ASP A 73 -8.16 -4.70 -9.06
CA ASP A 73 -9.17 -3.69 -9.36
C ASP A 73 -8.49 -2.37 -9.79
N SER A 74 -9.03 -1.77 -10.86
CA SER A 74 -8.39 -0.66 -11.59
C SER A 74 -8.11 0.59 -10.74
N TYR A 75 -8.72 0.70 -9.56
CA TYR A 75 -8.51 1.84 -8.66
C TYR A 75 -7.29 1.67 -7.74
N ILE A 76 -6.81 0.43 -7.54
CA ILE A 76 -5.57 0.15 -6.79
C ILE A 76 -4.38 0.03 -7.74
N SER A 77 -4.58 -0.50 -8.95
CA SER A 77 -3.50 -0.69 -9.93
C SER A 77 -2.73 0.59 -10.23
N ILE A 78 -3.39 1.76 -10.18
CA ILE A 78 -2.74 3.06 -10.36
C ILE A 78 -1.72 3.39 -9.26
N PHE A 79 -1.90 2.89 -8.04
CA PHE A 79 -0.91 3.04 -6.97
C PHE A 79 0.29 2.12 -7.16
N ASP A 80 0.10 0.95 -7.76
CA ASP A 80 1.20 0.08 -8.19
C ASP A 80 2.01 0.77 -9.30
N GLU A 81 1.36 1.40 -10.27
CA GLU A 81 2.01 2.21 -11.31
C GLU A 81 2.82 3.37 -10.71
N ILE A 82 2.24 4.08 -9.73
CA ILE A 82 2.93 5.15 -8.98
C ILE A 82 4.17 4.59 -8.26
N GLU A 83 4.05 3.44 -7.58
CA GLU A 83 5.16 2.82 -6.87
C GLU A 83 6.27 2.35 -7.81
N GLN A 84 5.91 1.69 -8.91
CA GLN A 84 6.87 1.25 -9.93
C GLN A 84 7.62 2.46 -10.51
N SER A 85 6.89 3.50 -10.89
CA SER A 85 7.46 4.75 -11.42
C SER A 85 8.42 5.39 -10.42
N TYR A 86 8.08 5.36 -9.12
CA TYR A 86 8.93 5.89 -8.06
C TYR A 86 10.26 5.13 -7.95
N TYR A 87 10.24 3.80 -7.95
CA TYR A 87 11.48 3.00 -7.86
C TYR A 87 12.31 3.03 -9.13
N GLN A 88 11.66 3.05 -10.30
CA GLN A 88 12.32 3.19 -11.60
C GLN A 88 12.77 4.61 -11.91
N ARG A 89 12.36 5.58 -11.07
CA ARG A 89 12.63 7.02 -11.23
C ARG A 89 12.04 7.60 -12.51
N ASP A 90 10.90 7.07 -12.93
CA ASP A 90 10.14 7.60 -14.06
C ASP A 90 9.30 8.81 -13.61
N ILE A 91 9.96 9.95 -13.44
CA ILE A 91 9.32 11.22 -13.09
C ILE A 91 8.30 11.63 -14.17
N LYS A 92 8.56 11.30 -15.43
CA LYS A 92 7.67 11.65 -16.53
C LYS A 92 6.34 10.93 -16.39
N HIS A 93 6.37 9.63 -16.08
CA HIS A 93 5.15 8.87 -15.89
C HIS A 93 4.38 9.32 -14.63
N LEU A 94 5.06 9.64 -13.53
CA LEU A 94 4.41 10.28 -12.36
C LEU A 94 3.72 11.61 -12.72
N GLN A 95 4.33 12.43 -13.58
CA GLN A 95 3.72 13.66 -14.08
C GLN A 95 2.50 13.36 -14.95
N GLU A 96 2.55 12.36 -15.82
CA GLU A 96 1.41 11.92 -16.65
C GLU A 96 0.23 11.48 -15.77
N ILE A 97 0.47 10.67 -14.73
CA ILE A 97 -0.55 10.25 -13.75
C ILE A 97 -1.16 11.47 -13.05
N TYR A 98 -0.35 12.42 -12.59
CA TYR A 98 -0.86 13.66 -11.99
C TYR A 98 -1.73 14.46 -12.97
N GLN A 99 -1.27 14.69 -14.20
CA GLN A 99 -2.04 15.48 -15.18
C GLN A 99 -3.36 14.81 -15.57
N GLY A 100 -3.37 13.48 -15.68
CA GLY A 100 -4.57 12.72 -16.02
C GLY A 100 -5.66 12.77 -14.95
N ASN A 101 -5.27 12.94 -13.67
CA ASN A 101 -6.19 12.82 -12.54
C ASN A 101 -6.52 14.14 -11.81
N LYS A 102 -5.68 15.18 -11.92
CA LYS A 102 -5.81 16.44 -11.14
C LYS A 102 -7.12 17.24 -11.34
N LYS A 103 -7.88 16.96 -12.41
CA LYS A 103 -9.18 17.61 -12.71
C LYS A 103 -10.37 16.66 -12.53
N GLY A 104 -10.15 15.48 -11.98
CA GLY A 104 -11.17 14.46 -11.80
C GLY A 104 -12.02 14.66 -10.54
N SER A 105 -12.64 13.55 -10.11
CA SER A 105 -13.29 13.39 -8.80
C SER A 105 -12.33 13.68 -7.63
N LYS A 106 -12.87 13.76 -6.41
CA LYS A 106 -12.06 13.92 -5.19
C LYS A 106 -11.01 12.81 -5.09
N GLU A 107 -11.41 11.56 -5.31
CA GLU A 107 -10.55 10.38 -5.24
C GLU A 107 -9.46 10.41 -6.32
N GLN A 108 -9.79 10.82 -7.55
CA GLN A 108 -8.79 10.99 -8.60
C GLN A 108 -7.77 12.08 -8.25
N LYS A 109 -8.20 13.20 -7.65
CA LYS A 109 -7.24 14.21 -7.17
C LYS A 109 -6.28 13.64 -6.13
N LEU A 110 -6.74 12.79 -5.21
CA LEU A 110 -5.86 12.13 -4.22
C LEU A 110 -4.82 11.21 -4.87
N VAL A 111 -5.20 10.49 -5.94
CA VAL A 111 -4.24 9.74 -6.78
C VAL A 111 -3.23 10.70 -7.43
N ALA A 112 -3.70 11.83 -7.95
CA ALA A 112 -2.84 12.84 -8.55
C ALA A 112 -1.82 13.39 -7.52
N TYR A 113 -2.26 13.72 -6.30
CA TYR A 113 -1.40 14.19 -5.23
C TYR A 113 -0.41 13.12 -4.78
N SER A 114 -0.83 11.85 -4.75
CA SER A 114 0.04 10.72 -4.43
C SER A 114 1.20 10.60 -5.42
N ALA A 115 0.95 10.79 -6.72
CA ALA A 115 2.00 10.84 -7.73
C ALA A 115 2.88 12.09 -7.61
N LYS A 116 2.26 13.27 -7.51
CA LYS A 116 2.96 14.57 -7.42
C LYS A 116 3.90 14.64 -6.22
N GLY A 117 3.43 14.19 -5.06
CA GLY A 117 4.15 14.24 -3.80
C GLY A 117 5.43 13.40 -3.75
N LEU A 118 5.69 12.55 -4.75
CA LEU A 118 6.92 11.77 -4.85
C LEU A 118 8.04 12.46 -5.62
N TYR A 119 7.73 13.46 -6.46
CA TYR A 119 8.72 14.22 -7.23
C TYR A 119 8.72 15.72 -6.93
N GLN A 120 7.69 16.25 -6.28
CA GLN A 120 7.55 17.68 -5.95
C GLN A 120 6.76 17.89 -4.65
N HIS A 121 6.95 19.04 -4.01
CA HIS A 121 6.08 19.47 -2.91
C HIS A 121 4.63 19.68 -3.38
N LEU A 122 3.69 19.28 -2.53
CA LEU A 122 2.27 19.61 -2.69
C LEU A 122 2.02 21.07 -2.31
N LEU A 123 1.00 21.67 -2.92
CA LEU A 123 0.52 22.99 -2.56
C LEU A 123 -0.29 22.91 -1.26
N PRO A 124 -0.36 23.99 -0.45
CA PRO A 124 -1.16 24.00 0.77
C PRO A 124 -2.61 23.55 0.54
N GLU A 125 -3.22 24.00 -0.56
CA GLU A 125 -4.61 23.64 -0.87
C GLU A 125 -4.77 22.15 -1.22
N GLU A 126 -3.73 21.53 -1.79
CA GLU A 126 -3.74 20.09 -2.08
C GLU A 126 -3.57 19.26 -0.80
N ILE A 127 -2.79 19.77 0.17
CA ILE A 127 -2.67 19.17 1.50
C ILE A 127 -3.98 19.31 2.26
N ASP A 128 -4.62 20.49 2.22
CA ASP A 128 -5.93 20.72 2.86
C ASP A 128 -7.01 19.77 2.29
N GLU A 129 -7.09 19.62 0.96
CA GLU A 129 -8.01 18.67 0.32
C GLU A 129 -7.73 17.22 0.72
N LEU A 130 -6.45 16.83 0.85
CA LEU A 130 -6.03 15.51 1.31
C LEU A 130 -6.44 15.25 2.76
N GLU A 131 -6.15 16.20 3.65
CA GLU A 131 -6.46 16.07 5.07
C GLU A 131 -7.96 16.09 5.37
N ASP A 132 -8.74 16.92 4.65
CA ASP A 132 -10.20 16.94 4.75
C ASP A 132 -10.80 15.56 4.45
N TYR A 133 -10.30 14.90 3.40
CA TYR A 133 -10.71 13.55 3.07
C TYR A 133 -10.33 12.54 4.17
N LEU A 134 -9.06 12.54 4.60
CA LEU A 134 -8.54 11.56 5.56
C LEU A 134 -9.19 11.68 6.95
N LYS A 135 -9.60 12.88 7.38
CA LYS A 135 -10.34 13.09 8.63
C LYS A 135 -11.70 12.38 8.66
N GLY A 136 -12.29 12.09 7.50
CA GLY A 136 -13.55 11.38 7.37
C GLY A 136 -13.42 9.85 7.31
N VAL A 137 -12.20 9.32 7.26
CA VAL A 137 -11.95 7.88 7.12
C VAL A 137 -12.20 7.18 8.45
N GLN A 138 -13.12 6.23 8.46
CA GLN A 138 -13.38 5.36 9.62
C GLN A 138 -12.65 4.01 9.52
N PHE A 139 -12.30 3.62 8.30
CA PHE A 139 -11.74 2.33 7.99
C PHE A 139 -10.68 2.49 6.90
N TRP A 140 -9.46 2.07 7.19
CA TRP A 140 -8.31 2.27 6.31
C TRP A 140 -8.18 1.10 5.33
N GLY A 141 -8.71 1.28 4.11
CA GLY A 141 -8.59 0.30 3.04
C GLY A 141 -7.30 0.46 2.24
N LEU A 142 -7.14 -0.37 1.21
CA LEU A 142 -5.97 -0.30 0.31
C LEU A 142 -5.80 1.07 -0.35
N PHE A 143 -6.90 1.77 -0.63
CA PHE A 143 -6.86 3.11 -1.24
C PHE A 143 -6.22 4.12 -0.29
N GLU A 144 -6.76 4.25 0.93
CA GLU A 144 -6.27 5.19 1.94
C GLU A 144 -4.84 4.84 2.39
N LEU A 145 -4.57 3.55 2.64
CA LEU A 145 -3.24 3.07 3.00
C LEU A 145 -2.20 3.34 1.90
N SER A 146 -2.60 3.25 0.61
CA SER A 146 -1.71 3.58 -0.51
C SER A 146 -1.41 5.08 -0.59
N ILE A 147 -2.39 5.93 -0.27
CA ILE A 147 -2.17 7.38 -0.14
C ILE A 147 -1.17 7.65 0.98
N LEU A 148 -1.37 7.07 2.17
CA LEU A 148 -0.46 7.24 3.31
C LEU A 148 0.96 6.75 2.99
N ALA A 149 1.10 5.58 2.37
CA ALA A 149 2.39 5.03 1.96
C ALA A 149 3.14 5.93 0.96
N ASN A 150 2.42 6.73 0.17
CA ASN A 150 3.00 7.64 -0.82
C ASN A 150 3.29 9.03 -0.26
N ILE A 151 2.38 9.62 0.49
CA ILE A 151 2.42 11.04 0.87
C ILE A 151 1.96 11.34 2.30
N GLY A 152 1.72 10.34 3.14
CA GLY A 152 1.28 10.53 4.52
C GLY A 152 2.28 11.30 5.40
N ASP A 153 3.56 11.33 5.01
CA ASP A 153 4.60 12.13 5.67
C ASP A 153 4.43 13.65 5.56
N LYS A 154 3.46 14.10 4.74
CA LYS A 154 3.17 15.52 4.49
C LYS A 154 1.98 16.05 5.30
N LEU A 155 1.29 15.18 6.02
CA LEU A 155 0.14 15.55 6.84
C LEU A 155 0.63 16.31 8.08
N ASN A 156 -0.27 17.09 8.69
CA ASN A 156 -0.01 17.68 9.98
C ASN A 156 0.11 16.61 11.08
N ASP A 157 0.87 16.95 12.13
CA ASP A 157 1.17 16.03 13.23
C ASP A 157 -0.07 15.50 13.94
N THR A 158 -1.07 16.34 14.21
CA THR A 158 -2.31 15.90 14.88
C THR A 158 -3.02 14.81 14.08
N LEU A 159 -3.03 14.92 12.75
CA LEU A 159 -3.64 13.89 11.91
C LEU A 159 -2.79 12.61 11.89
N ILE A 160 -1.45 12.72 11.84
CA ILE A 160 -0.56 11.56 11.94
C ILE A 160 -0.80 10.81 13.26
N ASP A 161 -0.89 11.53 14.38
CA ASP A 161 -1.13 10.94 15.71
C ASP A 161 -2.47 10.18 15.74
N ASN A 162 -3.56 10.79 15.26
CA ASN A 162 -4.87 10.14 15.18
C ASN A 162 -4.86 8.86 14.32
N ILE A 163 -4.15 8.89 13.18
CA ILE A 163 -4.01 7.71 12.30
C ILE A 163 -3.28 6.57 13.02
N LEU A 164 -2.23 6.89 13.77
CA LEU A 164 -1.47 5.90 14.54
C LEU A 164 -2.29 5.32 15.68
N GLU A 165 -3.06 6.15 16.38
CA GLU A 165 -4.02 5.69 17.39
C GLU A 165 -5.06 4.73 16.80
N ASP A 166 -5.61 5.04 15.62
CA ASP A 166 -6.56 4.16 14.90
C ASP A 166 -5.93 2.80 14.53
N PHE A 167 -4.68 2.80 14.06
CA PHE A 167 -3.95 1.58 13.74
C PHE A 167 -3.67 0.74 14.97
N LEU A 168 -3.32 1.35 16.10
CA LEU A 168 -3.08 0.65 17.36
C LEU A 168 -4.39 0.11 17.96
N TYR A 169 -5.46 0.89 17.91
CA TYR A 169 -6.77 0.49 18.42
C TYR A 169 -7.33 -0.72 17.66
N ASN A 170 -7.17 -0.75 16.33
CA ASN A 170 -7.63 -1.86 15.48
C ASN A 170 -6.48 -2.75 15.01
N LYS A 171 -5.40 -2.89 15.80
CA LYS A 171 -4.16 -3.55 15.39
C LYS A 171 -4.36 -4.93 14.75
N ALA A 172 -5.17 -5.80 15.35
CA ALA A 172 -5.43 -7.13 14.84
C ALA A 172 -6.02 -7.12 13.42
N TYR A 173 -6.79 -6.09 13.07
CA TYR A 173 -7.35 -5.94 11.73
C TYR A 173 -6.23 -5.68 10.70
N TYR A 174 -5.36 -4.71 10.99
CA TYR A 174 -4.33 -4.25 10.07
C TYR A 174 -3.10 -5.17 10.01
N GLU A 175 -2.76 -5.84 11.11
CA GLU A 175 -1.57 -6.69 11.16
C GLU A 175 -1.75 -8.01 10.41
N ASN A 176 -2.98 -8.51 10.26
CA ASN A 176 -3.20 -9.84 9.65
C ASN A 176 -3.02 -9.86 8.13
N ASP A 177 -3.18 -8.71 7.45
CA ASP A 177 -3.00 -8.61 6.00
C ASP A 177 -1.59 -8.13 5.62
N LEU A 178 -0.89 -8.90 4.78
CA LEU A 178 0.48 -8.58 4.36
C LEU A 178 0.58 -7.26 3.60
N TYR A 179 -0.36 -6.98 2.69
CA TYR A 179 -0.33 -5.76 1.88
C TYR A 179 -0.58 -4.54 2.77
N TYR A 180 -1.47 -4.67 3.75
CA TYR A 180 -1.76 -3.60 4.71
C TYR A 180 -0.52 -3.30 5.53
N ARG A 181 0.15 -4.32 6.09
CA ARG A 181 1.42 -4.15 6.81
C ARG A 181 2.47 -3.44 5.96
N VAL A 182 2.65 -3.85 4.70
CA VAL A 182 3.64 -3.22 3.80
C VAL A 182 3.36 -1.73 3.61
N LEU A 183 2.10 -1.35 3.37
CA LEU A 183 1.71 0.06 3.18
C LEU A 183 1.89 0.88 4.46
N ILE A 184 1.49 0.34 5.61
CA ILE A 184 1.69 0.97 6.93
C ILE A 184 3.17 1.21 7.18
N TYR A 185 4.04 0.21 6.96
CA TYR A 185 5.47 0.38 7.16
C TYR A 185 6.11 1.40 6.21
N ARG A 186 5.63 1.53 4.98
CA ARG A 186 6.06 2.59 4.05
C ARG A 186 5.64 3.98 4.53
N PHE A 187 4.46 4.10 5.11
CA PHE A 187 4.00 5.33 5.77
C PHE A 187 4.89 5.67 6.97
N LEU A 188 5.02 4.77 7.95
CA LEU A 188 5.85 4.97 9.14
C LEU A 188 7.30 5.35 8.78
N TYR A 189 7.88 4.64 7.82
CA TYR A 189 9.21 4.93 7.29
C TYR A 189 9.38 6.39 6.85
N LYS A 190 8.43 6.93 6.09
CA LYS A 190 8.51 8.30 5.59
C LYS A 190 8.26 9.33 6.71
N VAL A 191 7.35 9.04 7.64
CA VAL A 191 7.11 9.90 8.82
C VAL A 191 8.38 10.01 9.67
N ILE A 192 9.04 8.88 9.99
CA ILE A 192 10.31 8.89 10.74
C ILE A 192 11.35 9.76 10.03
N LEU A 193 11.50 9.57 8.71
CA LEU A 193 12.46 10.36 7.94
C LEU A 193 12.13 11.85 7.88
N ASN A 194 10.84 12.20 7.84
CA ASN A 194 10.40 13.59 7.88
C ASN A 194 10.76 14.23 9.24
N TYR A 195 10.47 13.56 10.35
CA TYR A 195 10.84 14.05 11.68
C TYR A 195 12.35 14.16 11.90
N VAL A 196 13.13 13.22 11.35
CA VAL A 196 14.60 13.35 11.32
C VAL A 196 15.03 14.58 10.52
N ASP A 197 14.39 14.87 9.39
CA ASP A 197 14.75 16.00 8.54
C ASP A 197 14.39 17.37 9.13
N THR A 198 13.37 17.43 9.98
CA THR A 198 12.87 18.64 10.65
C THR A 198 13.46 18.86 12.05
N GLY A 199 14.16 17.87 12.62
CA GLY A 199 14.78 18.01 13.95
C GLY A 199 13.91 17.50 15.10
N GLU A 200 12.76 16.90 14.81
CA GLU A 200 11.77 16.41 15.79
C GLU A 200 12.20 15.04 16.34
N LYS A 201 13.26 15.03 17.16
CA LYS A 201 13.89 13.80 17.67
C LYS A 201 12.93 12.91 18.43
N GLU A 202 12.17 13.47 19.37
CA GLU A 202 11.27 12.72 20.25
C GLU A 202 10.17 12.02 19.45
N LYS A 203 9.54 12.74 18.50
CA LYS A 203 8.54 12.16 17.60
C LYS A 203 9.12 11.06 16.71
N ALA A 204 10.31 11.28 16.13
CA ALA A 204 10.97 10.25 15.34
C ALA A 204 11.24 8.97 16.14
N GLN A 205 11.60 9.09 17.42
CA GLN A 205 11.79 7.96 18.32
C GLN A 205 10.47 7.24 18.62
N GLU A 206 9.40 7.98 18.91
CA GLU A 206 8.07 7.42 19.16
C GLU A 206 7.59 6.57 17.98
N ILE A 207 7.70 7.09 16.74
CA ILE A 207 7.28 6.32 15.55
C ILE A 207 8.15 5.07 15.34
N LEU A 208 9.44 5.12 15.68
CA LEU A 208 10.31 3.94 15.66
C LEU A 208 9.82 2.88 16.65
N GLU A 209 9.50 3.26 17.89
CA GLU A 209 8.97 2.35 18.92
C GLU A 209 7.61 1.75 18.52
N ILE A 210 6.72 2.55 17.92
CA ILE A 210 5.45 2.07 17.34
C ILE A 210 5.71 1.03 16.25
N SER A 211 6.67 1.28 15.36
CA SER A 211 6.96 0.39 14.23
C SER A 211 7.41 -1.02 14.66
N GLU A 212 8.04 -1.15 15.83
CA GLU A 212 8.49 -2.44 16.37
C GLU A 212 7.31 -3.37 16.73
N GLN A 213 6.13 -2.81 16.98
CA GLN A 213 4.97 -3.54 17.49
C GLN A 213 4.21 -4.35 16.42
N PHE A 214 4.35 -4.02 15.13
CA PHE A 214 3.55 -4.60 14.04
C PHE A 214 4.25 -5.71 13.26
N PHE A 215 5.52 -6.01 13.57
CA PHE A 215 6.32 -6.85 12.70
C PHE A 215 5.93 -8.32 12.82
N MET A 216 5.62 -8.95 11.69
CA MET A 216 5.61 -10.40 11.58
C MET A 216 7.01 -10.94 11.20
N PRO A 217 7.30 -12.22 11.48
CA PRO A 217 8.60 -12.82 11.13
C PRO A 217 9.00 -12.67 9.66
N GLY A 218 8.02 -12.68 8.74
CA GLY A 218 8.23 -12.62 7.29
C GLY A 218 8.40 -11.22 6.69
N ASP A 219 8.24 -10.14 7.46
CA ASP A 219 8.18 -8.76 6.94
C ASP A 219 9.56 -8.17 6.61
N VAL A 220 10.35 -8.87 5.79
CA VAL A 220 11.76 -8.54 5.53
C VAL A 220 11.93 -7.16 4.88
N MET A 221 11.12 -6.83 3.86
CA MET A 221 11.22 -5.53 3.17
C MET A 221 10.86 -4.36 4.10
N SER A 222 9.82 -4.51 4.90
CA SER A 222 9.42 -3.54 5.91
C SER A 222 10.51 -3.31 6.95
N ARG A 223 11.18 -4.38 7.40
CA ARG A 223 12.33 -4.26 8.32
C ARG A 223 13.48 -3.50 7.68
N VAL A 224 13.75 -3.71 6.39
CA VAL A 224 14.83 -2.97 5.69
C VAL A 224 14.56 -1.47 5.70
N ILE A 225 13.34 -1.01 5.36
CA ILE A 225 13.04 0.42 5.34
C ILE A 225 13.05 1.04 6.74
N ILE A 226 12.49 0.36 7.75
CA ILE A 226 12.48 0.87 9.12
C ILE A 226 13.89 0.92 9.70
N ASN A 227 14.70 -0.13 9.53
CA ASN A 227 16.11 -0.11 9.95
C ASN A 227 16.91 0.99 9.24
N TYR A 228 16.59 1.27 7.97
CA TYR A 228 17.20 2.36 7.23
C TYR A 228 16.84 3.74 7.81
N ALA A 229 15.58 3.97 8.19
CA ALA A 229 15.17 5.19 8.90
C ALA A 229 15.79 5.28 10.30
N GLN A 230 15.83 4.18 11.06
CA GLN A 230 16.51 4.10 12.35
C GLN A 230 18.01 4.43 12.23
N SER A 231 18.65 4.03 11.13
CA SER A 231 20.07 4.34 10.87
C SER A 231 20.28 5.84 10.64
N PHE A 232 19.32 6.54 10.02
CA PHE A 232 19.34 8.01 9.95
C PHE A 232 19.11 8.65 11.32
N TYR A 233 18.16 8.16 12.11
CA TYR A 233 17.97 8.62 13.48
C TYR A 233 19.28 8.50 14.29
N CYS A 234 19.97 7.36 14.18
CA CYS A 234 21.27 7.16 14.81
C CYS A 234 22.32 8.16 14.30
N TYR A 235 22.38 8.38 12.98
CA TYR A 235 23.32 9.29 12.34
C TYR A 235 23.18 10.74 12.81
N TYR A 236 21.95 11.21 13.00
CA TYR A 236 21.68 12.60 13.40
C TYR A 236 21.71 12.82 14.92
N TYR A 237 21.27 11.84 15.73
CA TYR A 237 20.95 12.10 17.13
C TYR A 237 21.69 11.24 18.16
N ILE A 238 22.41 10.19 17.74
CA ILE A 238 23.01 9.21 18.67
C ILE A 238 24.51 9.06 18.43
N ASP A 239 24.90 8.53 17.28
CA ASP A 239 26.28 8.27 16.88
C ASP A 239 26.38 8.35 15.36
N GLU A 240 27.00 9.42 14.89
CA GLU A 240 27.16 9.70 13.47
C GLU A 240 27.91 8.59 12.73
N LYS A 241 29.02 8.11 13.30
CA LYS A 241 29.87 7.12 12.64
C LYS A 241 29.14 5.79 12.54
N LYS A 242 28.46 5.38 13.62
CA LYS A 242 27.65 4.16 13.65
C LYS A 242 26.50 4.24 12.64
N GLY A 243 25.69 5.31 12.68
CA GLY A 243 24.56 5.48 11.77
C GLY A 243 24.98 5.51 10.31
N LYS A 244 26.08 6.21 9.99
CA LYS A 244 26.64 6.24 8.63
C LYS A 244 27.06 4.86 8.15
N ASN A 245 27.71 4.07 8.99
CA ASN A 245 28.11 2.70 8.65
C ASN A 245 26.88 1.81 8.38
N GLN A 246 25.86 1.88 9.24
CA GLN A 246 24.61 1.12 9.07
C GLN A 246 23.89 1.48 7.76
N LEU A 247 23.78 2.78 7.42
CA LEU A 247 23.22 3.23 6.15
C LEU A 247 23.98 2.63 4.95
N GLN A 248 25.32 2.66 4.99
CA GLN A 248 26.15 2.10 3.94
C GLN A 248 26.04 0.57 3.85
N ASP A 249 25.92 -0.12 4.98
CA ASP A 249 25.69 -1.56 5.04
C ASP A 249 24.38 -1.96 4.37
N THR A 250 23.29 -1.24 4.65
CA THR A 250 22.00 -1.45 3.97
C THR A 250 22.14 -1.29 2.45
N LEU A 251 22.80 -0.24 1.97
CA LEU A 251 23.02 -0.02 0.53
C LEU A 251 23.93 -1.09 -0.11
N ARG A 252 24.90 -1.64 0.64
CA ARG A 252 25.73 -2.76 0.20
C ARG A 252 24.94 -4.06 0.13
N PHE A 253 24.13 -4.33 1.14
CA PHE A 253 23.27 -5.51 1.21
C PHE A 253 22.28 -5.54 0.04
N LEU A 254 21.57 -4.44 -0.21
CA LEU A 254 20.63 -4.36 -1.35
C LEU A 254 21.31 -4.58 -2.69
N LYS A 255 22.57 -4.11 -2.85
CA LYS A 255 23.37 -4.41 -4.05
C LYS A 255 23.65 -5.91 -4.17
N LYS A 256 24.04 -6.54 -3.06
CA LYS A 256 24.42 -7.96 -3.01
C LYS A 256 23.25 -8.88 -3.40
N ILE A 257 22.03 -8.52 -3.02
CA ILE A 257 20.83 -9.32 -3.35
C ILE A 257 20.18 -8.96 -4.69
N GLY A 258 20.76 -8.04 -5.47
CA GLY A 258 20.24 -7.64 -6.78
C GLY A 258 19.03 -6.68 -6.74
N ALA A 259 18.70 -6.09 -5.58
CA ALA A 259 17.62 -5.12 -5.44
C ALA A 259 18.03 -3.72 -5.93
N ILE A 260 18.35 -3.60 -7.22
CA ILE A 260 19.04 -2.44 -7.81
C ILE A 260 18.18 -1.17 -7.76
N ASP A 261 16.94 -1.22 -8.23
CA ASP A 261 16.07 -0.03 -8.30
C ASP A 261 15.76 0.49 -6.90
N PHE A 262 15.37 -0.41 -6.00
CA PHE A 262 15.13 -0.09 -4.60
C PHE A 262 16.36 0.52 -3.92
N ARG A 263 17.55 -0.08 -4.11
CA ARG A 263 18.82 0.48 -3.63
C ARG A 263 19.06 1.88 -4.17
N ASN A 264 18.81 2.11 -5.46
CA ASN A 264 19.04 3.39 -6.09
C ASN A 264 18.12 4.45 -5.44
N THR A 265 16.87 4.13 -5.18
CA THR A 265 15.94 5.03 -4.47
C THR A 265 16.45 5.38 -3.07
N LEU A 266 16.85 4.39 -2.26
CA LEU A 266 17.39 4.66 -0.93
C LEU A 266 18.71 5.45 -1.00
N LYS A 267 19.58 5.16 -1.97
CA LYS A 267 20.83 5.89 -2.17
C LYS A 267 20.59 7.37 -2.51
N MET A 268 19.57 7.70 -3.30
CA MET A 268 19.22 9.09 -3.57
C MET A 268 18.85 9.84 -2.29
N GLN A 269 18.07 9.19 -1.42
CA GLN A 269 17.69 9.73 -0.12
C GLN A 269 18.91 9.90 0.80
N TYR A 270 19.85 8.95 0.77
CA TYR A 270 21.16 9.06 1.44
C TYR A 270 21.92 10.29 0.98
N ASP A 271 22.20 10.38 -0.32
CA ASP A 271 23.02 11.45 -0.89
C ASP A 271 22.42 12.83 -0.60
N LYS A 272 21.08 12.96 -0.66
CA LYS A 272 20.36 14.20 -0.31
C LYS A 272 20.60 14.63 1.14
N ARG A 273 20.46 13.71 2.11
CA ARG A 273 20.57 14.01 3.54
C ARG A 273 21.99 14.28 4.00
N ILE A 274 22.95 13.48 3.53
CA ILE A 274 24.38 13.68 3.84
C ILE A 274 24.87 15.02 3.29
N THR A 275 24.48 15.38 2.06
CA THR A 275 24.84 16.68 1.47
C THR A 275 24.23 17.86 2.24
N LYS A 276 22.99 17.72 2.74
CA LYS A 276 22.32 18.75 3.55
C LYS A 276 23.07 18.99 4.86
N LYS A 277 23.43 17.93 5.60
CA LYS A 277 24.13 18.05 6.89
C LYS A 277 25.49 18.73 6.75
N ASN A 278 26.30 18.34 5.76
CA ASN A 278 27.62 18.94 5.51
C ASN A 278 27.58 20.44 5.14
N ARG A 279 26.40 20.99 4.77
CA ARG A 279 26.23 22.43 4.51
C ARG A 279 25.77 23.22 5.73
N SER A 280 25.31 22.52 6.78
CA SER A 280 24.80 23.12 8.02
C SER A 280 25.88 23.17 9.11
N GLU A 281 27.05 22.57 8.86
CA GLU A 281 28.28 22.63 9.66
C GLU A 281 29.27 23.64 9.04
#